data_AF-A0A1S8ABC2-F1
#
_entry.id   AF-A0A1S8ABC2-F1
#
_cell.length_a   1.000
_cell.length_b   1.000
_cell.length_c   1.000
_cell.angle_alpha   90.00
_cell.angle_beta   90.00
_cell.angle_gamma   90.00
#
_symmetry.space_group_name_H-M   'P 1'
#
loop_
_entity.id
_entity.type
_entity.pdbx_description
1 polymer ?
#
loop_
_entity_poly.entity_id
_entity_poly.type
_entity_poly.pdbx_seq_one_letter_code
_entity_poly.pdbx_strand_id
1 'polypeptide(L)'
;MLVKPVQAVRPLHPPPPYSCLDPRGDLRIDVGLYPAKSFQVCSRTVARTSPFWDTMLYGDFLESKKPHPQDGSLQWTVQLPEDDPTAMGLLLSIIHGRFDVVPGYEDLLYVRDLYDISVITDKAY
;
A
#
# COMPACT_ATOMS: atom_id res chain seq x y z
N MET A 1 -9.70 -42.22 -0.37
CA MET A 1 -9.44 -40.83 0.06
C MET A 1 -8.50 -40.21 -0.96
N LEU A 2 -8.99 -39.27 -1.77
CA LEU A 2 -8.17 -38.55 -2.75
C LEU A 2 -7.40 -37.45 -2.01
N VAL A 3 -6.08 -37.57 -1.94
CA VAL A 3 -5.22 -36.52 -1.39
C VAL A 3 -5.26 -35.36 -2.38
N LYS A 4 -5.84 -34.22 -1.99
CA LYS A 4 -5.83 -33.01 -2.82
C LYS A 4 -4.37 -32.57 -3.01
N PRO A 5 -3.96 -32.15 -4.22
CA PRO A 5 -2.62 -31.65 -4.43
C PRO A 5 -2.40 -30.41 -3.56
N VAL A 6 -1.28 -30.38 -2.84
CA VAL A 6 -0.77 -29.19 -2.13
C VAL A 6 -0.71 -28.07 -3.16
N GLN A 7 -1.52 -27.02 -2.97
CA GLN A 7 -1.43 -25.83 -3.81
C GLN A 7 -0.02 -25.26 -3.63
N ALA A 8 0.65 -24.99 -4.75
CA ALA A 8 1.99 -24.43 -4.74
C ALA A 8 1.98 -23.14 -3.92
N VAL A 9 2.81 -23.12 -2.87
CA VAL A 9 3.02 -21.95 -2.02
C VAL A 9 3.36 -20.76 -2.91
N ARG A 10 2.60 -19.67 -2.78
CA ARG A 10 2.88 -18.44 -3.50
C ARG A 10 3.83 -17.60 -2.65
N PRO A 11 5.08 -17.36 -3.08
CA PRO A 11 5.91 -16.37 -2.42
C PRO A 11 5.25 -14.99 -2.51
N LEU A 12 5.65 -14.05 -1.65
CA LEU A 12 5.33 -12.65 -1.84
C LEU A 12 5.97 -12.19 -3.16
N HIS A 13 5.18 -12.12 -4.22
CA HIS A 13 5.65 -11.59 -5.50
C HIS A 13 5.83 -10.09 -5.35
N PRO A 14 6.92 -9.49 -5.87
CA PRO A 14 7.02 -8.05 -5.92
C PRO A 14 5.79 -7.53 -6.68
N PRO A 15 4.99 -6.64 -6.08
CA PRO A 15 3.78 -6.20 -6.78
C PRO A 15 4.14 -5.49 -8.11
N PRO A 16 3.21 -5.37 -9.06
CA PRO A 16 3.51 -4.74 -10.36
C PRO A 16 3.95 -3.26 -10.18
N PRO A 17 4.67 -2.67 -11.16
CA PRO A 17 5.13 -1.28 -11.10
C PRO A 17 4.01 -0.27 -10.81
N TYR A 18 2.79 -0.65 -11.16
CA TYR A 18 1.56 0.04 -10.84
C TYR A 18 0.51 -0.96 -10.34
N SER A 19 -0.09 -0.67 -9.18
CA SER A 19 -1.14 -1.51 -8.57
C SER A 19 -2.40 -0.68 -8.31
N CYS A 20 -3.51 -1.01 -8.98
CA CYS A 20 -4.82 -0.41 -8.70
C CYS A 20 -5.49 -1.16 -7.54
N LEU A 21 -5.59 -0.51 -6.38
CA LEU A 21 -6.26 -1.04 -5.18
C LEU A 21 -7.71 -0.58 -5.06
N ASP A 22 -8.00 0.64 -5.52
CA ASP A 22 -9.36 1.16 -5.68
C ASP A 22 -9.53 1.77 -7.08
N PRO A 23 -10.41 1.22 -7.95
CA PRO A 23 -10.68 1.78 -9.27
C PRO A 23 -11.23 3.21 -9.26
N ARG A 24 -11.85 3.63 -8.14
CA ARG A 24 -12.34 5.00 -7.91
C ARG A 24 -11.38 5.80 -7.03
N GLY A 25 -10.17 5.27 -6.80
CA GLY A 25 -9.15 5.90 -6.00
C GLY A 25 -8.73 7.25 -6.57
N ASP A 26 -8.67 8.25 -5.70
CA ASP A 26 -8.34 9.64 -5.99
C ASP A 26 -6.88 10.00 -5.61
N LEU A 27 -6.15 9.06 -5.02
CA LEU A 27 -4.78 9.23 -4.54
C LEU A 27 -3.85 8.20 -5.18
N ARG A 28 -2.67 8.65 -5.59
CA ARG A 28 -1.53 7.81 -5.94
C ARG A 28 -0.49 7.86 -4.82
N ILE A 29 0.04 6.71 -4.42
CA ILE A 29 1.18 6.61 -3.50
C ILE A 29 2.32 5.95 -4.25
N ASP A 30 3.45 6.64 -4.39
CA ASP A 30 4.67 6.14 -5.01
C ASP A 30 5.65 5.75 -3.91
N VAL A 31 6.07 4.49 -3.89
CA VAL A 31 6.80 3.88 -2.76
C VAL A 31 8.15 3.32 -3.21
N GLY A 32 9.18 3.57 -2.41
CA GLY A 32 10.55 3.11 -2.63
C GLY A 32 11.37 3.99 -3.58
N LEU A 33 12.65 3.67 -3.67
CA LEU A 33 13.60 4.37 -4.55
C LEU A 33 13.37 4.03 -6.03
N TYR A 34 13.85 4.90 -6.92
CA TYR A 34 13.65 4.77 -8.36
C TYR A 34 14.15 3.41 -8.92
N PRO A 35 13.32 2.68 -9.70
CA PRO A 35 11.94 3.02 -10.06
C PRO A 35 10.97 2.76 -8.89
N ALA A 36 10.35 3.85 -8.43
CA ALA A 36 9.33 3.82 -7.40
C ALA A 36 8.10 3.08 -7.93
N LYS A 37 7.34 2.52 -7.00
CA LYS A 37 6.15 1.75 -7.31
C LYS A 37 4.89 2.49 -6.95
N SER A 38 3.98 2.59 -7.90
CA SER A 38 2.75 3.35 -7.75
C SER A 38 1.57 2.50 -7.31
N PHE A 39 0.80 3.03 -6.37
CA PHE A 39 -0.45 2.45 -5.88
C PHE A 39 -1.60 3.44 -6.07
N GLN A 40 -2.68 3.04 -6.77
CA GLN A 40 -3.90 3.84 -6.81
C GLN A 40 -4.84 3.40 -5.69
N VAL A 41 -5.17 4.33 -4.80
CA VAL A 41 -5.92 4.10 -3.55
C VAL A 41 -7.00 5.18 -3.36
N CYS A 42 -7.93 4.92 -2.45
CA CYS A 42 -8.89 5.92 -1.98
C CYS A 42 -8.33 6.62 -0.75
N SER A 43 -8.05 7.91 -0.88
CA SER A 43 -7.50 8.77 0.18
C SER A 43 -8.29 8.67 1.49
N ARG A 44 -9.63 8.66 1.40
CA ARG A 44 -10.52 8.55 2.57
C ARG A 44 -10.46 7.18 3.24
N THR A 45 -10.24 6.12 2.48
CA THR A 45 -10.08 4.78 3.06
C THR A 45 -8.78 4.73 3.86
N VAL A 46 -7.68 5.23 3.28
CA VAL A 46 -6.36 5.30 3.93
C VAL A 46 -6.40 6.18 5.17
N ALA A 47 -6.85 7.43 5.06
CA ALA A 47 -6.94 8.37 6.18
C ALA A 47 -7.74 7.83 7.38
N ARG A 48 -8.84 7.11 7.13
CA ARG A 48 -9.67 6.55 8.21
C ARG A 48 -8.99 5.44 9.00
N THR A 49 -7.92 4.83 8.48
CA THR A 49 -7.25 3.72 9.16
C THR A 49 -6.28 4.16 10.23
N SER A 50 -5.79 5.41 10.19
CA SER A 50 -4.89 5.90 11.23
C SER A 50 -4.83 7.43 11.30
N PRO A 51 -4.64 8.02 12.50
CA PRO A 51 -4.48 9.47 12.67
C PRO A 51 -3.29 10.04 11.90
N PHE A 52 -2.21 9.26 11.75
CA PHE A 52 -1.04 9.66 10.97
C PHE A 52 -1.42 9.87 9.49
N TRP A 53 -2.11 8.89 8.88
CA TRP A 53 -2.55 9.00 7.50
C TRP A 53 -3.56 10.14 7.29
N ASP A 54 -4.48 10.33 8.23
CA ASP A 54 -5.42 11.47 8.19
C ASP A 54 -4.67 12.80 8.22
N THR A 55 -3.72 12.94 9.14
CA THR A 55 -2.89 14.13 9.29
C THR A 55 -2.00 14.38 8.07
N MET A 56 -1.40 13.33 7.49
CA MET A 56 -0.57 13.44 6.29
C MET A 56 -1.40 13.88 5.06
N LEU A 57 -2.61 13.33 4.90
CA LEU A 57 -3.42 13.56 3.70
C LEU A 57 -4.32 14.79 3.79
N TYR A 58 -4.67 15.24 4.99
CA TYR A 58 -5.63 16.34 5.21
C TYR A 58 -5.16 17.40 6.21
N GLY A 59 -3.99 17.25 6.83
CA GLY A 59 -3.35 18.27 7.66
C GLY A 59 -2.50 19.25 6.84
N ASP A 60 -1.59 19.95 7.50
CA ASP A 60 -0.78 21.02 6.89
C ASP A 60 0.51 20.53 6.19
N PHE A 61 0.56 19.23 5.86
CA PHE A 61 1.69 18.59 5.19
C PHE A 61 1.75 18.93 3.69
N LEU A 62 2.91 18.75 3.06
CA LEU A 62 3.03 18.96 1.61
C LEU A 62 2.20 17.92 0.83
N GLU A 63 2.09 16.74 1.41
CA GLU A 63 1.35 15.58 0.95
C GLU A 63 -0.16 15.83 0.89
N SER A 64 -0.72 16.77 1.67
CA SER A 64 -2.15 17.10 1.64
C SER A 64 -2.55 18.02 0.48
N LYS A 65 -1.56 18.58 -0.22
CA LYS A 65 -1.78 19.48 -1.35
C LYS A 65 -2.30 18.68 -2.54
N LYS A 66 -3.62 18.66 -2.67
CA LYS A 66 -4.30 18.15 -3.86
C LYS A 66 -3.85 18.95 -5.10
N PRO A 67 -3.74 18.30 -6.26
CA PRO A 67 -3.33 18.94 -7.49
C PRO A 67 -4.23 20.13 -7.78
N HIS A 68 -3.62 21.31 -7.91
CA HIS A 68 -4.32 22.49 -8.38
C HIS A 68 -4.22 22.55 -9.91
N PRO A 69 -5.29 22.90 -10.64
CA PRO A 69 -5.27 22.96 -12.11
C PRO A 69 -4.18 23.86 -12.72
N GLN A 70 -3.65 24.81 -11.94
CA GLN A 70 -2.57 25.70 -12.38
C GLN A 70 -1.16 25.08 -12.24
N ASP A 71 -1.01 24.01 -11.46
CA ASP A 71 0.29 23.39 -11.18
C ASP A 71 0.68 22.34 -12.23
N GLY A 72 -0.18 22.12 -13.24
CA GLY A 72 0.03 21.14 -14.31
C GLY A 72 -0.04 19.67 -13.86
N SER A 73 -0.08 19.41 -12.55
CA SER A 73 -0.38 18.08 -12.00
C SER A 73 -1.88 17.84 -12.00
N LEU A 74 -2.32 16.74 -12.60
CA LEU A 74 -3.72 16.30 -12.61
C LEU A 74 -4.01 15.26 -11.52
N GLN A 75 -2.99 14.73 -10.85
CA GLN A 75 -3.11 13.57 -9.97
C GLN A 75 -2.46 13.83 -8.61
N TRP A 76 -3.24 13.63 -7.55
CA TRP A 76 -2.75 13.70 -6.18
C TRP A 76 -1.79 12.55 -5.93
N THR A 77 -0.52 12.87 -5.71
CA THR A 77 0.55 11.89 -5.57
C THR A 77 1.35 12.16 -4.30
N VAL A 78 1.49 11.14 -3.46
CA VAL A 78 2.35 11.14 -2.28
C VAL A 78 3.57 10.25 -2.56
N GLN A 79 4.77 10.74 -2.26
CA GLN A 79 6.04 10.04 -2.50
C GLN A 79 6.60 9.56 -1.17
N LEU A 80 6.88 8.25 -1.06
CA LEU A 80 7.41 7.58 0.13
C LEU A 80 8.68 6.79 -0.26
N PRO A 81 9.80 7.47 -0.57
CA PRO A 81 10.98 6.83 -1.15
C PRO A 81 11.72 5.89 -0.19
N GLU A 82 11.53 6.07 1.12
CA GLU A 82 12.22 5.30 2.17
C GLU A 82 11.44 4.04 2.58
N ASP A 83 10.19 3.90 2.15
CA ASP A 83 9.33 2.78 2.54
C ASP A 83 9.51 1.58 1.61
N ASP A 84 9.36 0.37 2.18
CA ASP A 84 9.39 -0.85 1.39
C ASP A 84 8.10 -1.00 0.56
N PRO A 85 8.19 -1.12 -0.77
CA PRO A 85 7.02 -1.22 -1.63
C PRO A 85 6.22 -2.52 -1.47
N THR A 86 6.83 -3.59 -0.97
CA THR A 86 6.13 -4.87 -0.78
C THR A 86 5.27 -4.83 0.47
N ALA A 87 5.86 -4.44 1.59
CA ALA A 87 5.17 -4.27 2.86
C ALA A 87 4.10 -3.17 2.80
N MET A 88 4.38 -2.05 2.11
CA MET A 88 3.36 -1.01 1.88
C MET A 88 2.20 -1.53 1.03
N GLY A 89 2.50 -2.28 -0.05
CA GLY A 89 1.47 -2.90 -0.88
C GLY A 89 0.57 -3.87 -0.08
N LEU A 90 1.14 -4.61 0.85
CA LEU A 90 0.41 -5.49 1.76
C LEU A 90 -0.49 -4.70 2.72
N LEU A 91 0.05 -3.66 3.38
CA LEU A 91 -0.73 -2.78 4.25
C LEU A 91 -1.90 -2.13 3.51
N LEU A 92 -1.65 -1.57 2.33
CA LEU A 92 -2.70 -0.95 1.51
C LEU A 92 -3.75 -1.98 1.07
N SER A 93 -3.36 -3.22 0.78
CA SER A 93 -4.30 -4.30 0.46
C SER A 93 -5.21 -4.61 1.65
N ILE A 94 -4.67 -4.65 2.87
CA ILE A 94 -5.42 -4.82 4.12
C ILE A 94 -6.39 -3.65 4.34
N ILE A 95 -5.92 -2.41 4.22
CA ILE A 95 -6.71 -1.18 4.35
C ILE A 95 -7.91 -1.17 3.38
N HIS A 96 -7.71 -1.67 2.15
CA HIS A 96 -8.74 -1.78 1.13
C HIS A 96 -9.58 -3.06 1.18
N GLY A 97 -9.36 -3.92 2.18
CA GLY A 97 -10.13 -5.17 2.36
C GLY A 97 -9.87 -6.23 1.28
N ARG A 98 -8.75 -6.14 0.56
CA ARG A 98 -8.33 -7.10 -0.47
C ARG A 98 -7.60 -8.29 0.15
N PHE A 99 -8.32 -9.04 0.99
CA PHE A 99 -7.75 -10.17 1.72
C PHE A 99 -7.41 -11.38 0.83
N ASP A 100 -7.90 -11.40 -0.41
CA ASP A 100 -7.56 -12.42 -1.42
C ASP A 100 -6.09 -12.40 -1.85
N VAL A 101 -5.38 -11.29 -1.59
CA VAL A 101 -3.95 -11.13 -1.87
C VAL A 101 -3.09 -11.00 -0.61
N VAL A 102 -3.70 -11.09 0.58
CA VAL A 102 -3.00 -11.08 1.87
C VAL A 102 -2.63 -12.51 2.23
N PRO A 103 -1.37 -12.82 2.56
CA PRO A 103 -0.96 -14.17 2.94
C PRO A 103 -1.80 -14.70 4.11
N GLY A 104 -2.42 -15.86 3.91
CA GLY A 104 -3.16 -16.60 4.92
C GLY A 104 -2.26 -17.53 5.72
N TYR A 105 -2.88 -18.35 6.58
CA TYR A 105 -2.18 -19.30 7.43
C TYR A 105 -1.48 -20.44 6.66
N GLU A 106 -1.87 -20.67 5.41
CA GLU A 106 -1.27 -21.68 4.51
C GLU A 106 -0.12 -21.11 3.66
N ASP A 107 0.09 -19.79 3.68
CA ASP A 107 1.13 -19.12 2.91
C ASP A 107 2.44 -19.03 3.72
N LEU A 108 3.59 -19.07 3.02
CA LEU A 108 4.88 -18.85 3.66
C LEU A 108 5.07 -17.35 3.94
N LEU A 109 5.02 -17.01 5.22
CA LEU A 109 5.41 -15.70 5.76
C LEU A 109 6.76 -15.85 6.47
N TYR A 110 7.77 -15.12 6.01
CA TYR A 110 9.04 -15.03 6.73
C TYR A 110 8.92 -14.03 7.87
N VAL A 111 9.70 -14.24 8.94
CA VAL A 111 9.79 -13.28 10.06
C VAL A 111 10.18 -11.87 9.57
N ARG A 112 10.96 -11.79 8.48
CA ARG A 112 11.30 -10.54 7.82
C ARG A 112 10.06 -9.80 7.28
N ASP A 113 9.12 -10.50 6.66
CA ASP A 113 7.89 -9.89 6.14
C ASP A 113 7.04 -9.30 7.27
N LEU A 114 7.00 -10.01 8.41
CA LEU A 114 6.34 -9.54 9.63
C LEU A 114 7.06 -8.32 10.24
N TYR A 115 8.39 -8.28 10.16
CA TYR A 115 9.17 -7.13 10.60
C TYR A 115 8.92 -5.91 9.69
N ASP A 116 9.01 -6.09 8.37
CA ASP A 116 8.86 -5.00 7.41
C ASP A 116 7.44 -4.39 7.46
N ILE A 117 6.40 -5.22 7.60
CA ILE A 117 5.04 -4.69 7.81
C ILE A 117 4.91 -3.96 9.16
N SER A 118 5.56 -4.47 10.22
CA SER A 118 5.53 -3.84 11.54
C SER A 118 6.16 -2.44 11.50
N VAL A 119 7.30 -2.28 10.81
CA VAL A 119 7.98 -0.98 10.63
C VAL A 119 7.06 0.03 9.96
N ILE A 120 6.32 -0.37 8.92
CA ILE A 120 5.40 0.54 8.22
C ILE A 120 4.17 0.86 9.08
N THR A 121 3.64 -0.11 9.83
CA THR A 121 2.49 0.12 10.70
C THR A 121 2.82 0.94 11.95
N ASP A 122 4.07 0.90 12.43
CA ASP A 122 4.53 1.72 13.56
C ASP A 122 4.45 3.21 13.23
N LYS A 123 4.72 3.60 11.97
CA LYS A 123 4.52 4.98 11.49
C LYS A 123 3.05 5.42 11.54
N ALA A 124 2.12 4.48 11.52
CA ALA A 124 0.69 4.77 11.45
C ALA A 124 0.07 5.10 12.83
N TYR A 125 0.80 4.97 13.94
CA TYR A 125 0.29 5.25 15.30
C TYR A 125 1.24 6.17 16.08
#